data_AF-A0A7C2NBC1-F1
#
_entry.id   AF-A0A7C2NBC1-F1
#
_cell.length_a   1.000
_cell.length_b   1.000
_cell.length_c   1.000
_cell.angle_alpha   90.00
_cell.angle_beta   90.00
_cell.angle_gamma   90.00
#
_symmetry.space_group_name_H-M   'P 1'
#
loop_
_entity.id
_entity.type
_entity.pdbx_description
1 polymer ?
#
loop_
_entity_poly.entity_id
_entity_poly.type
_entity_poly.pdbx_seq_one_letter_code
_entity_poly.pdbx_strand_id
1 'polypeptide(L)'
;MGFTPASLARKRAALSEELARAADDYFARPWPEDEVPPIDGDPFTDSQEYPSRFALGAAAVEGDVAEVPVAFDDGARRRVVVYRLRRRDGAWRVDDLRYEGGSSLRELLR
;
A
#
# COMPACT_ATOMS: atom_id res chain seq x y z
N MET A 1 4.68 11.80 -7.45
CA MET A 1 4.18 10.89 -6.40
C MET A 1 5.02 9.62 -6.47
N GLY A 2 5.12 8.82 -5.42
CA GLY A 2 5.78 7.52 -5.53
C GLY A 2 6.14 6.89 -4.20
N PHE A 3 6.57 5.64 -4.27
CA PHE A 3 7.11 4.91 -3.15
C PHE A 3 8.53 5.39 -2.83
N THR A 4 8.65 6.30 -1.86
CA THR A 4 9.93 6.89 -1.45
C THR A 4 10.05 6.86 0.08
N PRO A 5 11.27 6.95 0.63
CA PRO A 5 11.46 7.04 2.09
C PRO A 5 10.65 8.19 2.73
N ALA A 6 10.58 9.34 2.06
CA ALA A 6 9.80 10.48 2.53
C ALA A 6 8.29 10.21 2.51
N SER A 7 7.76 9.54 1.47
CA SER A 7 6.34 9.20 1.40
C SER A 7 5.96 8.12 2.42
N LEU A 8 6.87 7.20 2.74
CA LEU A 8 6.74 6.20 3.79
C LEU A 8 6.75 6.85 5.19
N ALA A 9 7.66 7.78 5.45
CA ALA A 9 7.75 8.49 6.73
C ALA A 9 6.43 9.20 7.08
N ARG A 10 5.78 9.83 6.09
CA ARG A 10 4.46 10.48 6.27
C ARG A 10 3.34 9.49 6.59
N LYS A 11 3.44 8.24 6.14
CA LYS A 11 2.43 7.19 6.35
C LYS A 11 2.70 6.31 7.56
N ARG A 12 3.88 6.42 8.18
CA ARG A 12 4.39 5.47 9.20
C ARG A 12 3.40 5.19 10.33
N ALA A 13 2.73 6.21 10.86
CA ALA A 13 1.76 6.04 11.94
C ALA A 13 0.52 5.21 11.56
N ALA A 14 0.23 5.04 10.26
CA ALA A 14 -0.90 4.28 9.75
C ALA A 14 -0.52 2.84 9.34
N LEU A 15 0.76 2.49 9.29
CA LEU A 15 1.23 1.15 8.89
C LEU A 15 1.40 0.24 10.10
N SER A 16 1.27 -1.07 9.89
CA SER A 16 1.72 -2.05 10.89
C SER A 16 3.24 -1.97 11.03
N GLU A 17 3.76 -2.37 12.18
CA GLU A 17 5.21 -2.42 12.39
C GLU A 17 5.87 -3.36 11.37
N GLU A 18 5.21 -4.47 11.05
CA GLU A 18 5.69 -5.45 10.10
C GLU A 18 5.73 -4.90 8.67
N LEU A 19 4.72 -4.16 8.22
CA LEU A 19 4.71 -3.55 6.90
C LEU A 19 5.73 -2.41 6.81
N ALA A 20 5.83 -1.59 7.86
CA ALA A 20 6.82 -0.51 7.93
C ALA A 20 8.25 -1.05 7.87
N ARG A 21 8.54 -2.13 8.61
CA ARG A 21 9.84 -2.81 8.57
C ARG A 21 10.14 -3.38 7.18
N ALA A 22 9.18 -4.07 6.55
CA ALA A 22 9.38 -4.60 5.20
C ALA A 22 9.67 -3.49 4.17
N ALA A 23 9.05 -2.32 4.32
CA ALA A 23 9.33 -1.16 3.48
C ALA A 23 10.72 -0.56 3.75
N ASP A 24 11.15 -0.50 5.02
CA ASP A 24 12.51 -0.08 5.37
C ASP A 24 13.56 -1.02 4.78
N ASP A 25 13.33 -2.34 4.89
CA ASP A 25 14.20 -3.36 4.32
C ASP A 25 14.26 -3.25 2.79
N TYR A 26 13.14 -2.96 2.11
CA TYR A 26 13.11 -2.72 0.66
C TYR A 26 14.02 -1.56 0.24
N PHE A 27 13.97 -0.44 0.96
CA PHE A 27 14.81 0.73 0.65
C PHE A 27 16.28 0.57 1.07
N ALA A 28 16.58 -0.32 2.01
CA ALA A 28 17.95 -0.62 2.43
C ALA A 28 18.70 -1.54 1.45
N ARG A 29 18.00 -2.22 0.54
CA ARG A 29 18.61 -3.11 -0.45
C ARG A 29 19.34 -2.33 -1.53
N PRO A 30 20.53 -2.80 -1.97
CA PRO A 30 21.17 -2.25 -3.15
C PRO A 30 20.38 -2.64 -4.40
N TRP A 31 20.00 -1.66 -5.20
CA TRP A 31 19.40 -1.86 -6.52
C TRP A 31 20.46 -1.52 -7.58
N PRO A 32 20.63 -2.34 -8.63
CA PRO A 32 21.45 -1.95 -9.77
C PRO A 32 20.92 -0.64 -10.37
N GLU A 33 21.79 0.33 -10.63
CA GLU A 33 21.37 1.65 -11.16
C GLU A 33 20.66 1.56 -12.52
N ASP A 34 20.94 0.50 -13.28
CA ASP A 34 20.38 0.25 -14.61
C ASP A 34 19.07 -0.58 -14.57
N GLU A 35 18.61 -1.01 -13.40
CA GLU A 35 17.36 -1.76 -13.25
C GLU A 35 16.22 -0.87 -12.74
N VAL A 36 15.06 -0.99 -13.38
CA VAL A 36 13.83 -0.35 -12.89
C VAL A 36 13.43 -1.04 -11.59
N PRO A 37 13.25 -0.30 -10.47
CA PRO A 37 12.78 -0.89 -9.23
C PRO A 37 11.44 -1.61 -9.43
N PRO A 38 11.17 -2.73 -8.72
CA PRO A 38 9.92 -3.47 -8.87
C PRO A 38 8.66 -2.63 -8.58
N ILE A 39 8.80 -1.58 -7.77
CA ILE A 39 7.74 -0.65 -7.47
C ILE A 39 7.99 0.65 -8.25
N ASP A 40 7.24 0.80 -9.34
CA ASP A 40 7.18 2.01 -10.16
C ASP A 40 5.82 2.71 -9.96
N GLY A 41 5.84 3.83 -9.24
CA GLY A 41 4.64 4.59 -8.83
C GLY A 41 4.35 4.53 -7.33
N ASP A 42 3.09 4.76 -6.94
CA ASP A 42 2.61 4.66 -5.55
C ASP A 42 1.81 3.36 -5.33
N PRO A 43 2.36 2.42 -4.55
CA PRO A 43 1.71 1.14 -4.27
C PRO A 43 0.51 1.29 -3.33
N PHE A 44 0.32 2.43 -2.68
CA PHE A 44 -0.86 2.64 -1.84
C PHE A 44 -2.11 2.93 -2.67
N THR A 45 -1.96 3.53 -3.85
CA THR A 45 -3.06 3.87 -4.76
C THR A 45 -3.04 3.06 -6.06
N ASP A 46 -2.03 2.23 -6.26
CA ASP A 46 -1.75 1.48 -7.50
C ASP A 46 -1.73 2.43 -8.71
N SER A 47 -1.01 3.55 -8.59
CA SER A 47 -1.04 4.61 -9.58
C SER A 47 0.30 5.29 -9.79
N GLN A 48 0.48 5.81 -11.01
CA GLN A 48 1.61 6.67 -11.37
C GLN A 48 1.35 8.14 -11.04
N GLU A 49 0.08 8.56 -11.18
CA GLU A 49 -0.39 9.91 -10.89
C GLU A 49 -1.39 9.92 -9.72
N TYR A 50 -1.60 11.09 -9.11
CA TYR A 50 -2.58 11.24 -8.03
C TYR A 50 -4.00 10.97 -8.51
N PRO A 51 -4.73 10.06 -7.83
CA PRO A 51 -6.15 9.93 -8.10
C PRO A 51 -6.85 11.24 -7.72
N SER A 52 -7.82 11.64 -8.54
CA SER A 52 -8.61 12.85 -8.30
C SER A 52 -9.69 12.61 -7.24
N ARG A 53 -10.10 11.34 -7.07
CA ARG A 53 -11.12 10.92 -6.11
C ARG A 53 -10.91 9.49 -5.66
N PHE A 54 -11.49 9.17 -4.50
CA PHE A 54 -11.57 7.81 -3.98
C PHE A 54 -12.92 7.53 -3.33
N ALA A 55 -13.31 6.27 -3.26
CA ALA A 55 -14.47 5.79 -2.54
C ALA A 55 -14.13 4.53 -1.74
N LEU A 56 -14.59 4.49 -0.49
CA LEU A 56 -14.45 3.31 0.37
C LEU A 56 -15.63 2.37 0.10
N GLY A 57 -15.36 1.08 -0.09
CA GLY A 57 -16.38 0.05 -0.02
C GLY A 57 -16.62 -0.44 1.41
N ALA A 58 -17.53 -1.40 1.56
CA ALA A 58 -17.84 -1.98 2.87
C ALA A 58 -16.63 -2.74 3.41
N ALA A 59 -16.28 -2.48 4.67
CA ALA A 59 -15.24 -3.21 5.37
C ALA A 59 -15.75 -4.62 5.73
N ALA A 60 -15.00 -5.65 5.36
CA ALA A 60 -15.18 -7.00 5.89
C ALA A 60 -14.27 -7.14 7.12
N VAL A 61 -14.84 -7.32 8.32
CA VAL A 61 -14.09 -7.38 9.57
C VAL A 61 -14.22 -8.76 10.19
N GLU A 62 -13.09 -9.40 10.46
CA GLU A 62 -12.99 -10.72 11.08
C GLU A 62 -11.97 -10.68 12.22
N GLY A 63 -12.47 -10.55 13.45
CA GLY A 63 -11.63 -10.40 14.65
C GLY A 63 -10.75 -9.15 14.56
N ASP A 64 -9.43 -9.35 14.59
CA ASP A 64 -8.42 -8.28 14.51
C ASP A 64 -7.92 -8.04 13.08
N VAL A 65 -8.64 -8.51 12.06
CA VAL A 65 -8.33 -8.27 10.64
C VAL A 65 -9.52 -7.59 9.97
N ALA A 66 -9.24 -6.63 9.10
CA ALA A 66 -10.25 -6.01 8.25
C ALA A 66 -9.75 -5.91 6.81
N GLU A 67 -10.63 -6.12 5.84
CA GLU A 67 -10.37 -5.86 4.42
C GLU A 67 -11.28 -4.72 3.95
N VAL A 68 -10.68 -3.65 3.43
CA VAL A 68 -11.38 -2.45 2.98
C VAL A 68 -11.04 -2.21 1.52
N PRO A 69 -11.96 -2.49 0.58
CA PRO A 69 -11.76 -2.14 -0.82
C PRO A 69 -11.84 -0.62 -0.99
N VAL A 70 -10.84 -0.02 -1.64
CA VAL A 70 -10.79 1.40 -1.95
C VAL A 70 -10.71 1.57 -3.45
N ALA A 71 -11.73 2.20 -4.03
CA ALA A 71 -11.75 2.52 -5.45
C ALA A 71 -11.10 3.89 -5.67
N PHE A 72 -10.06 3.93 -6.49
CA PHE A 72 -9.38 5.16 -6.93
C PHE A 72 -9.73 5.46 -8.39
N ASP A 73 -9.84 6.74 -8.72
CA ASP A 73 -10.17 7.21 -10.06
C ASP A 73 -9.44 8.53 -10.36
N ASP A 74 -8.76 8.58 -11.51
CA ASP A 74 -8.00 9.73 -12.01
C ASP A 74 -8.65 10.38 -13.25
N GLY A 75 -9.90 10.03 -13.56
CA GLY A 75 -10.63 10.46 -14.75
C GLY A 75 -10.33 9.63 -16.01
N ALA A 76 -9.19 8.94 -16.08
CA ALA A 76 -8.81 8.09 -17.21
C ALA A 76 -8.97 6.60 -16.88
N ARG A 77 -8.70 6.20 -15.63
CA ARG A 77 -8.68 4.83 -15.17
C ARG A 77 -9.21 4.73 -13.74
N ARG A 78 -10.07 3.75 -13.53
CA ARG A 78 -10.53 3.32 -12.20
C ARG A 78 -9.83 2.02 -11.82
N ARG A 79 -9.41 1.91 -10.55
CA ARG A 79 -8.80 0.71 -9.97
C ARG A 79 -9.22 0.51 -8.53
N VAL A 80 -9.21 -0.72 -8.05
CA VAL A 80 -9.52 -1.08 -6.67
C VAL A 80 -8.28 -1.63 -5.98
N VAL A 81 -7.93 -1.03 -4.85
CA VAL A 81 -6.91 -1.57 -3.94
C VAL A 81 -7.59 -2.05 -2.67
N VAL A 82 -7.39 -3.31 -2.29
CA VAL A 82 -7.94 -3.85 -1.04
C VAL A 82 -6.93 -3.65 0.06
N TYR A 83 -7.25 -2.77 1.00
CA TYR A 83 -6.44 -2.53 2.18
C TYR A 83 -6.72 -3.60 3.22
N ARG A 84 -5.71 -4.40 3.55
CA ARG A 84 -5.78 -5.33 4.67
C ARG A 84 -5.25 -4.63 5.90
N LEU A 85 -6.12 -4.39 6.87
CA LEU A 85 -5.78 -3.80 8.15
C LEU A 85 -5.67 -4.87 9.23
N ARG A 86 -4.82 -4.61 10.21
CA ARG A 86 -4.71 -5.41 11.43
C ARG A 86 -4.89 -4.52 12.65
N ARG A 87 -5.63 -5.00 13.64
CA ARG A 87 -5.84 -4.31 14.91
C ARG A 87 -4.75 -4.70 15.91
N ARG A 88 -4.05 -3.70 16.46
CA ARG A 88 -3.06 -3.85 17.54
C ARG A 88 -3.22 -2.69 18.51
N ASP A 89 -3.20 -2.98 19.81
CA ASP A 89 -3.32 -1.97 20.88
C ASP A 89 -4.52 -1.03 20.69
N GLY A 90 -5.64 -1.60 20.23
CA GLY A 90 -6.89 -0.88 19.99
C GLY A 90 -6.97 -0.10 18.68
N ALA A 91 -5.90 -0.02 17.88
CA ALA A 91 -5.83 0.75 16.65
C ALA A 91 -5.70 -0.13 15.40
N TRP A 92 -6.38 0.26 14.32
CA TRP A 92 -6.21 -0.36 13.00
C TRP A 92 -5.00 0.23 12.28
N ARG A 93 -4.22 -0.65 11.65
CA ARG A 93 -3.04 -0.30 10.86
C ARG A 93 -3.04 -1.09 9.56
N VAL A 94 -2.59 -0.47 8.47
CA VAL A 94 -2.43 -1.15 7.18
C VAL A 94 -1.31 -2.18 7.30
N ASP A 95 -1.65 -3.44 7.09
CA ASP A 95 -0.73 -4.58 7.19
C ASP A 95 -0.34 -5.14 5.81
N ASP A 96 -1.20 -4.95 4.80
CA ASP A 96 -0.93 -5.27 3.40
C ASP A 96 -1.89 -4.51 2.48
N LEU A 97 -1.59 -4.49 1.17
CA LEU A 97 -2.51 -4.06 0.12
C LEU A 97 -2.57 -5.14 -0.95
N ARG A 98 -3.77 -5.48 -1.44
CA ARG A 98 -3.95 -6.39 -2.58
C ARG A 98 -4.42 -5.63 -3.80
N TYR A 99 -3.81 -5.95 -4.94
CA TYR A 99 -4.06 -5.32 -6.23
C TYR A 99 -4.96 -6.19 -7.11
N GLU A 100 -5.57 -5.60 -8.14
CA GLU A 100 -6.46 -6.31 -9.07
C GLU A 100 -5.74 -7.45 -9.82
N GLY A 101 -4.41 -7.33 -9.99
CA GLY A 101 -3.56 -8.37 -10.58
C GLY A 101 -3.25 -9.56 -9.66
N GLY A 102 -3.74 -9.55 -8.42
CA GLY A 102 -3.57 -10.64 -7.45
C GLY A 102 -2.31 -10.57 -6.59
N SER A 103 -1.36 -9.70 -6.91
CA SER A 103 -0.19 -9.44 -6.06
C SER A 103 -0.53 -8.59 -4.84
N SER A 104 0.38 -8.56 -3.87
CA SER A 104 0.28 -7.68 -2.70
C SER A 104 1.51 -6.80 -2.48
N LEU A 105 1.36 -5.70 -1.73
CA LEU A 105 2.50 -4.84 -1.38
C LEU A 105 3.58 -5.65 -0.66
N ARG A 106 3.21 -6.50 0.29
CA ARG A 106 4.20 -7.34 0.99
C ARG A 106 4.96 -8.28 0.06
N GLU A 107 4.37 -8.70 -1.05
CA GLU A 107 5.07 -9.48 -2.07
C GLU A 107 6.04 -8.62 -2.87
N LEU A 108 5.65 -7.38 -3.22
CA LEU A 108 6.52 -6.44 -3.92
C LEU A 108 7.71 -5.95 -3.08
N LEU A 109 7.60 -5.98 -1.75
CA LEU A 109 8.67 -5.59 -0.82
C LEU A 109 9.72 -6.70 -0.58
N ARG A 110 9.49 -7.91 -1.10
CA ARG A 110 10.33 -9.08 -0.83
C ARG A 110 11.57 -9.18 -1.67
#